data_AF-A0A8T7G4X1-F1
#
_entry.id   AF-A0A8T7G4X1-F1
#
_cell.length_a   1.000
_cell.length_b   1.000
_cell.length_c   1.000
_cell.angle_alpha   90.00
_cell.angle_beta   90.00
_cell.angle_gamma   90.00
#
_symmetry.space_group_name_H-M   'P 1'
#
loop_
_entity.id
_entity.type
_entity.pdbx_description
1 polymer ?
#
loop_
_entity_poly.entity_id
_entity_poly.type
_entity_poly.pdbx_seq_one_letter_code
_entity_poly.pdbx_strand_id
1 'polypeptide(L)'
;MATENKRDIKKARRDFLVYLIILILIPICAFTRSWIKQLNIGRRLLAQEATSYNPQPTSDLIGNVGISLPESARDVYEYGYGLNAVYTMVRFTIDAEDLDEIIESSICEEPLVQVPPENYAGGLDDTDWWLPEKATILMQCDGFTENFWQSILVDMSNPQEFIIYATSSFG
;
A
#
# COMPACT_ATOMS: atom_id res chain seq x y z
N MET A 1 68.02 39.58 9.49
CA MET A 1 67.63 38.37 10.26
C MET A 1 66.18 38.34 10.76
N ALA A 2 65.40 39.44 10.77
CA ALA A 2 64.00 39.41 11.27
C ALA A 2 62.93 38.93 10.26
N THR A 3 63.26 38.79 8.98
CA THR A 3 62.30 38.45 7.90
C THR A 3 62.12 36.95 7.68
N GLU A 4 63.08 36.13 8.12
CA GLU A 4 63.08 34.68 7.94
C GLU A 4 62.04 34.01 8.87
N ASN A 5 61.99 34.45 10.13
CA ASN A 5 61.04 33.95 11.15
C ASN A 5 59.55 34.12 10.77
N LYS A 6 59.18 35.20 10.06
CA LYS A 6 57.77 35.42 9.64
C LYS A 6 57.31 34.44 8.57
N ARG A 7 58.23 33.95 7.73
CA ARG A 7 57.90 33.02 6.63
C ARG A 7 57.63 31.62 7.18
N ASP A 8 58.40 31.20 8.17
CA ASP A 8 58.25 29.88 8.81
C ASP A 8 56.96 29.79 9.62
N ILE A 9 56.60 30.84 10.36
CA ILE A 9 55.33 30.90 11.10
C ILE A 9 54.13 30.83 10.15
N LYS A 10 54.19 31.51 8.99
CA LYS A 10 53.10 31.48 8.00
C LYS A 10 52.94 30.10 7.35
N LYS A 11 54.06 29.41 7.08
CA LYS A 11 54.06 28.04 6.56
C LYS A 11 53.49 27.05 7.59
N ALA A 12 53.95 27.12 8.84
CA ALA A 12 53.46 26.26 9.92
C ALA A 12 51.94 26.41 10.17
N ARG A 13 51.42 27.65 10.12
CA ARG A 13 49.97 27.91 10.26
C ARG A 13 49.17 27.33 9.10
N ARG A 14 49.67 27.45 7.87
CA ARG A 14 49.01 26.87 6.69
C ARG A 14 48.97 25.36 6.78
N ASP A 15 50.11 24.74 7.13
CA ASP A 15 50.21 23.29 7.20
C ASP A 15 49.32 22.74 8.34
N PHE A 16 49.25 23.42 9.49
CA PHE A 16 48.31 23.09 10.58
C PHE A 16 46.84 23.18 10.15
N LEU A 17 46.45 24.23 9.43
CA LEU A 17 45.08 24.39 8.89
C LEU A 17 44.71 23.26 7.93
N VAL A 18 45.65 22.84 7.07
CA VAL A 18 45.43 21.72 6.14
C VAL A 18 45.18 20.42 6.90
N TYR A 19 45.99 20.12 7.92
CA TYR A 19 45.79 18.92 8.74
C TYR A 19 44.46 18.95 9.50
N LEU A 20 44.06 20.11 10.04
CA LEU A 20 42.78 20.28 10.73
C LEU A 20 41.59 19.99 9.79
N ILE A 21 41.64 20.50 8.54
CA ILE A 21 40.58 20.27 7.55
C ILE A 21 40.49 18.78 7.20
N ILE A 22 41.62 18.11 6.98
CA ILE A 22 41.65 16.67 6.67
C ILE A 22 41.06 15.85 7.82
N LEU A 23 41.42 16.16 9.07
CA LEU A 23 40.89 15.49 10.26
C LEU A 23 39.37 15.64 10.42
N ILE A 24 38.79 16.75 9.94
CA ILE A 24 37.34 16.99 9.97
C ILE A 24 36.63 16.29 8.81
N LEU A 25 37.22 16.27 7.60
CA LEU A 25 36.58 15.70 6.41
C LEU A 25 36.49 14.17 6.44
N ILE A 26 37.47 13.47 7.02
CA ILE A 26 37.48 12.00 7.10
C ILE A 26 36.26 11.45 7.86
N PRO A 27 35.92 11.89 9.09
CA PRO A 27 34.75 11.38 9.81
C PRO A 27 33.43 11.78 9.15
N ILE A 28 33.34 12.97 8.54
CA ILE A 28 32.15 13.39 7.77
C ILE A 28 31.90 12.42 6.61
N CYS A 29 32.93 12.10 5.82
CA CYS A 29 32.83 11.16 4.71
C CYS A 29 32.48 9.72 5.16
N ALA A 30 32.98 9.29 6.31
CA ALA A 30 32.64 7.99 6.89
C ALA A 30 31.18 7.95 7.37
N PHE A 31 30.71 9.02 8.01
CA PHE A 31 29.34 9.15 8.50
C PHE A 31 28.34 9.18 7.35
N THR A 32 28.59 9.96 6.28
CA THR A 32 27.70 10.00 5.11
C THR A 32 27.56 8.65 4.41
N ARG A 33 28.65 7.87 4.32
CA ARG A 33 28.61 6.51 3.73
C ARG A 33 27.76 5.55 4.57
N SER A 34 27.81 5.65 5.90
CA SER A 34 26.99 4.83 6.79
C SER A 34 25.50 5.20 6.68
N TRP A 35 25.18 6.49 6.64
CA TRP A 35 23.81 6.99 6.47
C TRP A 35 23.20 6.56 5.13
N ILE A 36 23.95 6.67 4.03
CA ILE A 36 23.49 6.22 2.70
C ILE A 36 23.19 4.71 2.68
N LYS A 37 23.99 3.89 3.39
CA LYS A 37 23.73 2.44 3.48
C LYS A 37 22.42 2.14 4.22
N GLN A 38 22.13 2.83 5.33
CA GLN A 38 20.88 2.60 6.07
C GLN A 38 19.64 3.01 5.26
N LEU A 39 19.70 4.14 4.55
CA LEU A 39 18.61 4.58 3.67
C LEU A 39 18.33 3.58 2.54
N ASN A 40 19.37 2.96 1.97
CA ASN A 40 19.21 1.95 0.91
C ASN A 40 18.61 0.63 1.42
N ILE A 41 18.84 0.25 2.68
CA ILE A 41 18.22 -0.93 3.29
C ILE A 41 16.73 -0.68 3.49
N GLY A 42 16.34 0.49 4.04
CA GLY A 42 14.93 0.85 4.21
C GLY A 42 14.15 0.87 2.90
N ARG A 43 14.73 1.44 1.82
CA ARG A 43 14.10 1.43 0.49
C ARG A 43 13.94 0.03 -0.08
N ARG A 44 14.87 -0.89 0.17
CA ARG A 44 14.77 -2.27 -0.33
C ARG A 44 13.68 -3.06 0.40
N LEU A 45 13.51 -2.85 1.70
CA LEU A 45 12.43 -3.49 2.45
C LEU A 45 11.06 -3.01 1.97
N LEU A 46 10.88 -1.69 1.77
CA LEU A 46 9.65 -1.13 1.21
C LEU A 46 9.38 -1.60 -0.23
N ALA A 47 10.42 -1.71 -1.06
CA ALA A 47 10.30 -2.22 -2.43
C ALA A 47 9.99 -3.73 -2.48
N GLN A 48 10.48 -4.50 -1.51
CA GLN A 48 10.19 -5.93 -1.38
C GLN A 48 8.74 -6.17 -0.91
N GLU A 49 8.21 -5.31 -0.03
CA GLU A 49 6.81 -5.32 0.37
C GLU A 49 5.89 -4.95 -0.81
N ALA A 50 6.27 -3.93 -1.59
CA ALA A 50 5.53 -3.54 -2.81
C ALA A 50 5.61 -4.55 -3.97
N THR A 51 6.54 -5.52 -3.93
CA THR A 51 6.70 -6.52 -5.00
C THR A 51 6.30 -7.93 -4.59
N SER A 52 5.87 -8.15 -3.35
CA SER A 52 5.25 -9.41 -2.95
C SER A 52 3.77 -9.45 -3.36
N TYR A 53 3.51 -9.14 -4.65
CA TYR A 53 2.31 -9.59 -5.32
C TYR A 53 2.47 -11.10 -5.54
N ASN A 54 2.03 -11.87 -4.55
CA ASN A 54 1.80 -13.29 -4.72
C ASN A 54 0.30 -13.46 -4.53
N PRO A 55 -0.48 -13.69 -5.60
CA PRO A 55 -1.89 -14.05 -5.49
C PRO A 55 -1.96 -15.48 -4.93
N GLN A 56 -1.58 -15.66 -3.68
CA GLN A 56 -1.94 -16.83 -2.91
C GLN A 56 -3.18 -16.43 -2.11
N PRO A 57 -4.29 -17.18 -2.21
CA PRO A 57 -5.44 -16.98 -1.35
C PRO A 57 -5.02 -17.33 0.07
N THR A 58 -4.61 -16.33 0.83
CA THR A 58 -4.40 -16.47 2.27
C THR A 58 -5.67 -16.00 2.95
N SER A 59 -6.37 -16.94 3.60
CA SER A 59 -7.63 -16.71 4.34
C SER A 59 -7.62 -15.51 5.28
N ASP A 60 -6.43 -15.05 5.66
CA ASP A 60 -6.21 -14.01 6.66
C ASP A 60 -6.60 -12.61 6.15
N LEU A 61 -6.50 -12.32 4.85
CA LEU A 61 -6.87 -11.00 4.30
C LEU A 61 -8.38 -10.83 4.14
N ILE A 62 -9.11 -11.90 3.82
CA ILE A 62 -10.58 -11.90 3.78
C ILE A 62 -11.16 -11.47 5.14
N GLY A 63 -10.58 -11.98 6.23
CA GLY A 63 -10.95 -11.57 7.58
C GLY A 63 -10.75 -10.07 7.84
N ASN A 64 -9.74 -9.45 7.22
CA ASN A 64 -9.46 -8.02 7.35
C ASN A 64 -10.42 -7.15 6.53
N VAL A 65 -11.09 -7.70 5.51
CA VAL A 65 -12.15 -6.99 4.80
C VAL A 65 -13.45 -6.99 5.57
N GLY A 66 -13.66 -7.90 6.52
CA GLY A 66 -14.88 -7.95 7.32
C GLY A 66 -16.07 -8.52 6.56
N ILE A 67 -15.82 -9.52 5.70
CA ILE A 67 -16.83 -10.30 5.00
C ILE A 67 -16.53 -11.79 5.17
N SER A 68 -17.56 -12.63 5.11
CA SER A 68 -17.40 -14.09 5.03
C SER A 68 -17.52 -14.53 3.57
N LEU A 69 -16.66 -15.46 3.11
CA LEU A 69 -16.81 -16.03 1.76
C LEU A 69 -17.83 -17.18 1.78
N PRO A 70 -18.86 -17.17 0.90
CA PRO A 70 -19.80 -18.27 0.76
C PRO A 70 -19.13 -19.45 0.05
N GLU A 71 -19.78 -20.62 0.07
CA GLU A 71 -19.25 -21.84 -0.56
C GLU A 71 -19.11 -21.71 -2.09
N SER A 72 -19.92 -20.88 -2.77
CA SER A 72 -19.83 -20.67 -4.22
C SER A 72 -18.67 -19.75 -4.65
N ALA A 73 -17.96 -19.15 -3.69
CA ALA A 73 -16.91 -18.19 -3.96
C ALA A 73 -15.78 -18.81 -4.82
N ARG A 74 -15.49 -18.15 -5.94
CA ARG A 74 -14.46 -18.55 -6.91
C ARG A 74 -13.72 -17.32 -7.44
N ASP A 75 -12.62 -17.54 -8.14
CA ASP A 75 -11.80 -16.48 -8.74
C ASP A 75 -11.45 -15.37 -7.72
N VAL A 76 -10.99 -15.79 -6.54
CA VAL A 76 -10.66 -14.93 -5.40
C VAL A 76 -9.28 -14.30 -5.61
N TYR A 77 -9.25 -12.98 -5.59
CA TYR A 77 -8.06 -12.14 -5.63
C TYR A 77 -8.05 -11.27 -4.39
N GLU A 78 -6.88 -11.08 -3.81
CA GLU A 78 -6.69 -10.28 -2.61
C GLU A 78 -5.43 -9.42 -2.74
N TYR A 79 -5.50 -8.21 -2.19
CA TYR A 79 -4.38 -7.29 -2.12
C TYR A 79 -4.46 -6.50 -0.83
N GLY A 80 -3.37 -6.51 -0.06
CA GLY A 80 -3.22 -5.70 1.15
C GLY A 80 -2.09 -4.72 0.98
N TYR A 81 -2.30 -3.46 1.38
CA TYR A 81 -1.28 -2.41 1.39
C TYR A 81 -1.13 -1.79 2.79
N GLY A 82 0.11 -1.45 3.14
CA GLY A 82 0.50 -0.85 4.42
C GLY A 82 0.90 -1.88 5.48
N LEU A 83 1.63 -1.41 6.50
CA LEU A 83 2.04 -2.25 7.64
C LEU A 83 0.78 -2.78 8.34
N ASN A 84 0.62 -4.11 8.36
CA ASN A 84 -0.58 -4.81 8.85
C ASN A 84 -1.86 -4.63 7.98
N ALA A 85 -1.72 -4.41 6.67
CA ALA A 85 -2.85 -4.32 5.73
C ALA A 85 -3.89 -3.24 6.12
N VAL A 86 -3.39 -2.02 6.37
CA VAL A 86 -4.23 -0.83 6.66
C VAL A 86 -5.29 -0.61 5.59
N TYR A 87 -5.00 -0.99 4.34
CA TYR A 87 -5.95 -1.03 3.25
C TYR A 87 -5.97 -2.44 2.66
N THR A 88 -7.16 -3.02 2.49
CA THR A 88 -7.34 -4.35 1.90
C THR A 88 -8.36 -4.29 0.77
N MET A 89 -8.10 -5.01 -0.31
CA MET A 89 -8.97 -5.17 -1.48
C MET A 89 -9.16 -6.66 -1.75
N VAL A 90 -10.39 -7.09 -1.96
CA VAL A 90 -10.73 -8.48 -2.28
C VAL A 90 -11.75 -8.50 -3.41
N ARG A 91 -11.51 -9.34 -4.42
CA ARG A 91 -12.39 -9.51 -5.57
C ARG A 91 -12.66 -10.99 -5.78
N PHE A 92 -13.92 -11.37 -5.90
CA PHE A 92 -14.33 -12.76 -6.10
C PHE A 92 -15.66 -12.84 -6.82
N THR A 93 -15.94 -14.00 -7.37
CA THR A 93 -17.22 -14.30 -8.04
C THR A 93 -18.02 -15.24 -7.16
N ILE A 94 -19.32 -15.00 -7.06
CA ILE A 94 -20.28 -15.83 -6.33
C ILE A 94 -21.46 -16.19 -7.23
N ASP A 95 -22.22 -17.21 -6.84
CA ASP A 95 -23.54 -17.43 -7.41
C ASP A 95 -24.52 -16.38 -6.87
N ALA A 96 -25.48 -15.98 -7.70
CA ALA A 96 -26.38 -14.86 -7.38
C ALA A 96 -27.24 -15.09 -6.12
N GLU A 97 -27.47 -16.35 -5.74
CA GLU A 97 -28.23 -16.73 -4.55
C GLU A 97 -27.48 -16.48 -3.23
N ASP A 98 -26.15 -16.37 -3.27
CA ASP A 98 -25.31 -16.17 -2.09
C ASP A 98 -25.09 -14.67 -1.78
N LEU A 99 -25.69 -13.76 -2.55
CA LEU A 99 -25.51 -12.33 -2.33
C LEU A 99 -26.01 -11.89 -0.95
N ASP A 100 -27.17 -12.42 -0.52
CA ASP A 100 -27.74 -12.06 0.77
C ASP A 100 -26.82 -12.46 1.93
N GLU A 101 -26.14 -13.62 1.84
CA GLU A 101 -25.14 -14.05 2.83
C GLU A 101 -23.96 -13.07 2.91
N ILE A 102 -23.47 -12.58 1.76
CA ILE A 102 -22.41 -11.57 1.72
C ILE A 102 -22.84 -10.30 2.43
N ILE A 103 -24.02 -9.78 2.09
CA ILE A 103 -24.52 -8.52 2.65
C ILE A 103 -24.79 -8.67 4.15
N GLU A 104 -25.36 -9.79 4.61
CA GLU A 104 -25.58 -10.08 6.03
C GLU A 104 -24.28 -10.22 6.83
N SER A 105 -23.21 -10.73 6.21
CA SER A 105 -21.90 -10.85 6.87
C SER A 105 -21.10 -9.54 6.91
N SER A 106 -21.49 -8.56 6.11
CA SER A 106 -20.81 -7.27 5.97
C SER A 106 -21.15 -6.30 7.11
N ILE A 107 -20.50 -5.13 7.11
CA ILE A 107 -20.87 -4.01 7.99
C ILE A 107 -21.68 -2.94 7.25
N CYS A 108 -22.21 -3.24 6.07
CA CYS A 108 -23.05 -2.31 5.34
C CYS A 108 -24.31 -1.96 6.16
N GLU A 109 -24.50 -0.67 6.43
CA GLU A 109 -25.67 -0.18 7.18
C GLU A 109 -26.84 0.18 6.24
N GLU A 110 -26.52 0.49 5.00
CA GLU A 110 -27.45 0.91 3.97
C GLU A 110 -27.65 -0.19 2.92
N PRO A 111 -28.85 -0.26 2.30
CA PRO A 111 -29.08 -1.20 1.20
C PRO A 111 -28.16 -0.88 0.02
N LEU A 112 -27.92 -1.90 -0.81
CA LEU A 112 -27.22 -1.73 -2.07
C LEU A 112 -27.90 -0.66 -2.93
N VAL A 113 -27.16 0.39 -3.28
CA VAL A 113 -27.60 1.47 -4.18
C VAL A 113 -26.90 1.37 -5.52
N GLN A 114 -27.62 1.63 -6.60
CA GLN A 114 -27.00 1.61 -7.93
C GLN A 114 -26.09 2.82 -8.09
N VAL A 115 -24.87 2.58 -8.58
CA VAL A 115 -23.86 3.61 -8.80
C VAL A 115 -23.33 3.57 -10.25
N PRO A 116 -22.91 4.71 -10.81
CA PRO A 116 -22.27 4.74 -12.13
C PRO A 116 -20.90 4.05 -12.10
N PRO A 117 -20.66 2.99 -12.89
CA PRO A 117 -19.37 2.28 -12.95
C PRO A 117 -18.19 3.20 -13.29
N GLU A 118 -18.41 4.23 -14.11
CA GLU A 118 -17.39 5.20 -14.52
C GLU A 118 -16.77 5.97 -13.35
N ASN A 119 -17.43 6.02 -12.19
CA ASN A 119 -16.89 6.66 -10.98
C ASN A 119 -15.69 5.88 -10.39
N TYR A 120 -15.49 4.62 -10.79
CA TYR A 120 -14.41 3.76 -10.31
C TYR A 120 -13.29 3.58 -11.33
N ALA A 121 -13.32 4.31 -12.44
CA ALA A 121 -12.26 4.28 -13.44
C ALA A 121 -10.98 4.98 -12.92
N GLY A 122 -9.82 4.39 -13.20
CA GLY A 122 -8.52 5.02 -12.93
C GLY A 122 -8.02 4.93 -11.48
N GLY A 123 -8.39 3.86 -10.76
CA GLY A 123 -7.86 3.55 -9.43
C GLY A 123 -6.32 3.42 -9.40
N LEU A 124 -5.75 3.52 -8.19
CA LEU A 124 -4.30 3.47 -7.95
C LEU A 124 -3.65 2.12 -8.32
N ASP A 125 -4.47 1.06 -8.38
CA ASP A 125 -4.04 -0.29 -8.67
C ASP A 125 -4.53 -0.70 -10.05
N ASP A 126 -3.75 -0.35 -11.08
CA ASP A 126 -3.94 -0.73 -12.50
C ASP A 126 -3.69 -2.24 -12.69
N THR A 127 -4.49 -3.02 -11.98
CA THR A 127 -4.44 -4.48 -11.97
C THR A 127 -5.55 -5.02 -12.88
N ASP A 128 -5.26 -6.11 -13.58
CA ASP A 128 -6.16 -6.73 -14.54
C ASP A 128 -7.37 -7.42 -13.90
N TRP A 129 -7.39 -7.56 -12.57
CA TRP A 129 -8.46 -8.22 -11.81
C TRP A 129 -9.41 -7.26 -11.08
N TRP A 130 -9.03 -5.98 -10.91
CA TRP A 130 -9.86 -4.96 -10.25
C TRP A 130 -10.46 -3.98 -11.26
N LEU A 131 -11.61 -4.34 -11.84
CA LEU A 131 -12.21 -3.62 -12.97
C LEU A 131 -13.71 -3.30 -12.76
N PRO A 132 -14.11 -2.67 -11.63
CA PRO A 132 -15.51 -2.34 -11.37
C PRO A 132 -16.14 -1.41 -12.43
N GLU A 133 -15.32 -0.61 -13.12
CA GLU A 133 -15.77 0.30 -14.19
C GLU A 133 -16.27 -0.42 -15.45
N LYS A 134 -16.00 -1.73 -15.57
CA LYS A 134 -16.50 -2.55 -16.69
C LYS A 134 -17.89 -3.14 -16.44
N ALA A 135 -18.43 -3.00 -15.24
CA ALA A 135 -19.78 -3.44 -14.91
C ALA A 135 -20.81 -2.66 -15.75
N THR A 136 -21.89 -3.33 -16.16
CA THR A 136 -23.09 -2.69 -16.72
C THR A 136 -24.07 -2.29 -15.63
N ILE A 137 -24.15 -3.10 -14.57
CA ILE A 137 -24.97 -2.83 -13.37
C ILE A 137 -24.05 -2.97 -12.17
N LEU A 138 -23.67 -1.83 -11.59
CA LEU A 138 -22.86 -1.79 -10.38
C LEU A 138 -23.71 -1.29 -9.21
N MET A 139 -23.75 -2.07 -8.16
CA MET A 139 -24.38 -1.71 -6.89
C MET A 139 -23.31 -1.48 -5.84
N GLN A 140 -23.54 -0.57 -4.90
CA GLN A 140 -22.62 -0.26 -3.81
C GLN A 140 -23.36 -0.29 -2.47
N CYS A 141 -22.68 -0.77 -1.43
CA CYS A 141 -22.98 -0.40 -0.05
C CYS A 141 -21.70 -0.03 0.68
N ASP A 142 -21.81 0.91 1.61
CA ASP A 142 -20.71 1.32 2.48
C ASP A 142 -21.08 1.05 3.94
N GLY A 143 -20.06 0.76 4.74
CA GLY A 143 -20.18 0.51 6.16
C GLY A 143 -19.06 1.21 6.93
N PHE A 144 -19.37 1.69 8.13
CA PHE A 144 -18.43 2.44 8.96
C PHE A 144 -18.56 2.03 10.42
N THR A 145 -17.43 1.81 11.08
CA THR A 145 -17.33 1.74 12.55
C THR A 145 -16.27 2.74 13.03
N GLU A 146 -15.99 2.81 14.33
CA GLU A 146 -15.09 3.82 14.91
C GLU A 146 -13.73 3.92 14.23
N ASN A 147 -13.11 2.79 13.83
CA ASN A 147 -11.78 2.76 13.22
C ASN A 147 -11.71 1.89 11.96
N PHE A 148 -12.85 1.62 11.33
CA PHE A 148 -12.92 0.71 10.18
C PHE A 148 -13.96 1.18 9.18
N TRP A 149 -13.53 1.33 7.94
CA TRP A 149 -14.37 1.62 6.80
C TRP A 149 -14.38 0.40 5.87
N GLN A 150 -15.55 0.09 5.33
CA GLN A 150 -15.75 -0.95 4.32
C GLN A 150 -16.59 -0.38 3.17
N SER A 151 -16.25 -0.77 1.95
CA SER A 151 -17.07 -0.56 0.77
C SER A 151 -17.18 -1.85 -0.01
N ILE A 152 -18.39 -2.21 -0.39
CA ILE A 152 -18.69 -3.39 -1.21
C ILE A 152 -19.35 -2.90 -2.49
N LEU A 153 -18.74 -3.24 -3.62
CA LEU A 153 -19.33 -3.10 -4.94
C LEU A 153 -19.74 -4.48 -5.46
N VAL A 154 -20.89 -4.55 -6.11
CA VAL A 154 -21.44 -5.78 -6.68
C VAL A 154 -21.75 -5.52 -8.15
N ASP A 155 -21.00 -6.19 -9.03
CA ASP A 155 -21.33 -6.25 -10.44
C ASP A 155 -22.42 -7.31 -10.66
N MET A 156 -23.63 -6.82 -10.95
CA MET A 156 -24.82 -7.63 -11.20
C MET A 156 -25.14 -7.76 -12.70
N SER A 157 -24.15 -7.56 -13.58
CA SER A 157 -24.36 -7.62 -15.03
C SER A 157 -24.73 -9.02 -15.52
N ASN A 158 -24.30 -10.08 -14.83
CA ASN A 158 -24.74 -11.45 -15.08
C ASN A 158 -25.78 -11.86 -14.02
N PRO A 159 -26.99 -12.30 -14.39
CA PRO A 159 -28.02 -12.66 -13.41
C PRO A 159 -27.76 -14.00 -12.68
N GLN A 160 -26.77 -14.79 -13.11
CA GLN A 160 -26.45 -16.09 -12.50
C GLN A 160 -25.28 -16.01 -11.52
N GLU A 161 -24.38 -15.04 -11.72
CA GLU A 161 -23.17 -14.87 -10.93
C GLU A 161 -22.89 -13.40 -10.76
N PHE A 162 -22.43 -13.01 -9.57
CA PHE A 162 -22.05 -11.64 -9.28
C PHE A 162 -20.55 -11.57 -9.00
N ILE A 163 -19.94 -10.44 -9.36
CA ILE A 163 -18.56 -10.14 -8.98
C ILE A 163 -18.60 -9.16 -7.83
N ILE A 164 -18.02 -9.56 -6.71
CA ILE A 164 -17.88 -8.74 -5.51
C ILE A 164 -16.52 -8.06 -5.56
N TYR A 165 -16.50 -6.75 -5.32
CA TYR A 165 -15.29 -5.96 -5.09
C TYR A 165 -15.43 -5.34 -3.70
N ALA A 166 -14.69 -5.86 -2.72
CA ALA A 166 -14.76 -5.39 -1.35
C ALA A 166 -13.44 -4.71 -0.97
N THR A 167 -13.53 -3.51 -0.43
CA THR A 167 -12.38 -2.78 0.10
C THR A 167 -12.60 -2.46 1.57
N SER A 168 -11.55 -2.50 2.37
CA SER A 168 -11.57 -2.01 3.73
C SER A 168 -10.37 -1.14 4.04
N SER A 169 -10.53 -0.24 5.00
CA SER A 169 -9.42 0.52 5.56
C SER A 169 -9.57 0.75 7.05
N PHE A 170 -8.46 0.70 7.79
CA PHE A 170 -8.39 1.12 9.18
C PHE A 170 -8.01 2.59 9.30
N GLY A 171 -8.78 3.35 10.07
CA GLY A 171 -8.60 4.80 10.33
C GLY A 171 -7.74 5.10 11.55
#